data_AF-A0A8H3I8E4-F1
#
_entry.id   AF-A0A8H3I8E4-F1
#
_cell.length_a   1.000
_cell.length_b   1.000
_cell.length_c   1.000
_cell.angle_alpha   90.00
_cell.angle_beta   90.00
_cell.angle_gamma   90.00
#
_symmetry.space_group_name_H-M   'P 1'
#
loop_
_entity.id
_entity.type
_entity.pdbx_description
1 polymer ?
#
loop_
_entity_poly.entity_id
_entity_poly.type
_entity_poly.pdbx_seq_one_letter_code
_entity_poly.pdbx_strand_id
1 'polypeptide(L)'
;MLDPLTALSLAGNDVQFVQFGCTLAAKAQEVYSSNSGPSEESLEMERDLQLKVCLFTDGLDEFEGYDDQDDHLYLIELFRSLASSPSIKVCLSSRPLLIFEESFRESPGLCLQDLTSGGIRRFVTDRLFNDPRMWQIAENKSSQRHDFEK
;
A
#
# COMPACT_ATOMS: atom_id res chain seq x y z
N MET A 1 -7.04 -18.49 9.15
CA MET A 1 -8.51 -18.29 9.01
C MET A 1 -8.87 -17.10 9.88
N LEU A 2 -9.11 -15.94 9.26
CA LEU A 2 -9.74 -14.81 9.93
C LEU A 2 -11.20 -15.18 10.19
N ASP A 3 -11.73 -14.78 11.35
CA ASP A 3 -13.15 -14.97 11.61
C ASP A 3 -13.97 -14.04 10.67
N PRO A 4 -15.17 -14.48 10.23
CA PRO A 4 -15.94 -13.75 9.23
C PRO A 4 -16.31 -12.31 9.63
N LEU A 5 -16.33 -12.00 10.92
CA LEU A 5 -16.69 -10.68 11.43
C LEU A 5 -15.51 -9.72 11.35
N THR A 6 -14.29 -10.19 11.62
CA THR A 6 -13.06 -9.41 11.46
C THR A 6 -12.80 -9.10 9.98
N ALA A 7 -13.01 -10.06 9.08
CA ALA A 7 -12.90 -9.83 7.64
C ALA A 7 -13.95 -8.84 7.12
N LEU A 8 -15.21 -8.96 7.58
CA LEU A 8 -16.28 -8.02 7.23
C LEU A 8 -16.02 -6.61 7.77
N SER A 9 -15.42 -6.51 8.97
CA SER A 9 -15.06 -5.22 9.57
C SER A 9 -13.86 -4.57 8.89
N LEU A 10 -12.89 -5.34 8.40
CA LEU A 10 -11.72 -4.82 7.69
C LEU A 10 -12.10 -4.34 6.28
N ALA A 11 -12.74 -5.21 5.50
CA ALA A 11 -13.20 -4.89 4.16
C ALA A 11 -14.29 -3.80 4.16
N GLY A 12 -15.14 -3.79 5.19
CA GLY A 12 -16.10 -2.71 5.42
C GLY A 12 -15.42 -1.36 5.58
N ASN A 13 -14.32 -1.28 6.32
CA ASN A 13 -13.58 -0.04 6.52
C ASN A 13 -12.80 0.39 5.28
N ASP A 14 -12.16 -0.54 4.56
CA ASP A 14 -11.35 -0.18 3.38
C ASP A 14 -12.22 0.21 2.18
N VAL A 15 -13.28 -0.55 1.91
CA VAL A 15 -14.24 -0.22 0.85
C VAL A 15 -15.01 1.05 1.21
N GLN A 16 -15.42 1.22 2.47
CA GLN A 16 -16.05 2.49 2.88
C GLN A 16 -15.09 3.65 2.82
N PHE A 17 -13.81 3.49 3.14
CA PHE A 17 -12.84 4.59 3.09
C PHE A 17 -12.57 5.04 1.66
N VAL A 18 -12.40 4.11 0.71
CA VAL A 18 -12.23 4.44 -0.71
C VAL A 18 -13.51 5.00 -1.31
N GLN A 19 -14.67 4.39 -1.03
CA GLN A 19 -15.96 4.87 -1.51
C GLN A 19 -16.30 6.24 -0.92
N PHE A 20 -16.02 6.45 0.37
CA PHE A 20 -16.16 7.75 1.04
C PHE A 20 -15.19 8.78 0.46
N GLY A 21 -13.92 8.41 0.21
CA GLY A 21 -12.94 9.28 -0.42
C GLY A 21 -13.37 9.73 -1.82
N CYS A 22 -13.84 8.80 -2.66
CA CYS A 22 -14.37 9.10 -3.99
C CYS A 22 -15.66 9.93 -3.93
N THR A 23 -16.58 9.60 -3.02
CA THR A 23 -17.85 10.34 -2.83
C THR A 23 -17.58 11.74 -2.29
N LEU A 24 -16.65 11.90 -1.35
CA LEU A 24 -16.25 13.18 -0.78
C LEU A 24 -15.58 14.05 -1.84
N ALA A 25 -14.71 13.48 -2.68
CA ALA A 25 -14.09 14.19 -3.80
C ALA A 25 -15.14 14.63 -4.83
N ALA A 26 -16.07 13.74 -5.21
CA ALA A 26 -17.14 14.04 -6.15
C ALA A 26 -18.12 15.09 -5.59
N LYS A 27 -18.49 15.00 -4.32
CA LYS A 27 -19.39 15.97 -3.66
C LYS A 27 -18.72 17.32 -3.42
N ALA A 28 -17.43 17.35 -3.09
CA ALA A 28 -16.66 18.58 -3.02
C ALA A 28 -16.61 19.28 -4.39
N GLN A 29 -16.49 18.51 -5.47
CA GLN A 29 -16.54 19.03 -6.85
C GLN A 29 -17.95 19.59 -7.20
N GLU A 30 -19.02 18.91 -6.80
CA GLU A 30 -20.41 19.31 -7.08
C GLU A 30 -20.86 20.55 -6.28
N VAL A 31 -20.50 20.66 -5.00
CA VAL A 31 -20.77 21.85 -4.19
C VAL A 31 -19.99 23.05 -4.71
N TYR A 32 -18.78 22.82 -5.19
CA TYR A 32 -17.96 23.87 -5.78
C TYR A 32 -18.53 24.41 -7.11
N SER A 33 -19.10 23.55 -7.95
CA SER A 33 -19.66 23.93 -9.25
C SER A 33 -21.08 24.52 -9.18
N SER A 34 -21.75 24.48 -8.01
CA SER A 34 -23.15 24.90 -7.85
C SER A 34 -23.36 26.31 -7.27
N ASN A 35 -22.31 27.10 -7.02
CA ASN A 35 -22.42 28.44 -6.43
C ASN A 35 -22.11 29.63 -7.36
N SER A 36 -22.63 29.63 -8.59
CA SER A 36 -22.60 30.79 -9.52
C SER A 36 -24.02 31.06 -10.08
N GLY A 37 -24.65 32.26 -10.06
CA GLY A 37 -24.29 33.65 -9.68
C GLY A 37 -25.58 34.48 -9.41
N PRO A 38 -25.76 35.79 -9.81
CA PRO A 38 -24.86 36.71 -10.55
C PRO A 38 -24.77 38.17 -9.98
N SER A 39 -23.76 38.96 -10.38
CA SER A 39 -23.92 40.37 -10.84
C SER A 39 -22.57 40.94 -11.31
N GLU A 40 -22.65 41.69 -12.40
CA GLU A 40 -21.54 42.26 -13.14
C GLU A 40 -20.79 43.33 -12.32
N GLU A 41 -19.50 43.10 -12.07
CA GLU A 41 -18.44 44.09 -12.29
C GLU A 41 -17.08 43.45 -12.00
N SER A 42 -16.18 43.54 -12.99
CA SER A 42 -14.72 43.47 -12.83
C SER A 42 -14.10 42.07 -12.63
N LEU A 43 -13.89 41.38 -13.75
CA LEU A 43 -12.56 40.96 -14.22
C LEU A 43 -11.48 40.89 -13.13
N GLU A 44 -11.34 39.75 -12.45
CA GLU A 44 -10.07 39.08 -12.17
C GLU A 44 -10.32 37.82 -11.35
N MET A 45 -9.75 36.71 -11.84
CA MET A 45 -9.60 35.43 -11.16
C MET A 45 -10.79 34.46 -11.21
N GLU A 46 -11.00 33.87 -12.39
CA GLU A 46 -11.34 32.44 -12.48
C GLU A 46 -10.30 31.65 -11.65
N ARG A 47 -10.60 31.38 -10.38
CA ARG A 47 -9.80 30.42 -9.61
C ARG A 47 -10.27 29.03 -10.01
N ASP A 48 -9.66 28.49 -11.06
CA ASP A 48 -9.52 27.05 -11.27
C ASP A 48 -8.93 26.44 -10.00
N LEU A 49 -9.76 26.01 -9.06
CA LEU A 49 -9.30 25.23 -7.92
C LEU A 49 -9.09 23.79 -8.37
N GLN A 50 -7.95 23.59 -9.03
CA GLN A 50 -7.44 22.28 -9.45
C GLN A 50 -6.98 21.51 -8.20
N LEU A 51 -7.91 20.77 -7.57
CA LEU A 51 -7.60 19.90 -6.44
C LEU A 51 -6.61 18.81 -6.87
N LYS A 52 -5.46 18.76 -6.20
CA LYS A 52 -4.44 17.72 -6.40
C LYS A 52 -4.51 16.73 -5.24
N VAL A 53 -4.69 15.46 -5.57
CA VAL A 53 -4.84 14.36 -4.61
C VAL A 53 -3.61 13.46 -4.67
N CYS A 54 -3.14 12.99 -3.52
CA CYS A 54 -2.11 11.95 -3.44
C CYS A 54 -2.60 10.83 -2.53
N LEU A 55 -2.64 9.61 -3.06
CA LEU A 55 -3.08 8.41 -2.35
C LEU A 55 -1.85 7.60 -1.95
N PHE A 56 -1.83 7.13 -0.71
CA PHE A 56 -0.81 6.23 -0.18
C PHE A 56 -1.53 4.96 0.29
N THR A 57 -1.19 3.82 -0.32
CA THR A 57 -1.79 2.53 0.00
C THR A 57 -0.69 1.55 0.38
N ASP A 58 -0.77 1.01 1.59
CA ASP A 58 0.17 0.05 2.14
C ASP A 58 -0.44 -1.35 2.07
N GLY A 59 0.29 -2.35 1.55
CA GLY A 59 -0.12 -3.76 1.57
C GLY A 59 -1.14 -4.17 0.50
N LEU A 60 -0.90 -3.87 -0.80
CA LEU A 60 -1.79 -4.35 -1.87
C LEU A 60 -1.93 -5.87 -1.96
N ASP A 61 -0.92 -6.61 -1.50
CA ASP A 61 -0.92 -8.07 -1.46
C ASP A 61 -1.83 -8.66 -0.37
N GLU A 62 -2.29 -7.84 0.57
CA GLU A 62 -3.21 -8.28 1.61
C GLU A 62 -4.67 -8.30 1.13
N PHE A 63 -4.94 -7.79 -0.07
CA PHE A 63 -6.26 -7.85 -0.67
C PHE A 63 -6.56 -9.25 -1.19
N GLU A 64 -7.39 -9.96 -0.42
CA GLU A 64 -8.07 -11.18 -0.84
C GLU A 64 -9.49 -10.77 -1.24
N GLY A 65 -9.87 -10.97 -2.51
CA GLY A 65 -11.21 -10.64 -2.96
C GLY A 65 -12.21 -11.73 -2.59
N TYR A 66 -13.41 -11.63 -3.17
CA TYR A 66 -14.58 -12.38 -2.68
C TYR A 66 -14.82 -13.71 -3.42
N ASP A 67 -14.16 -13.95 -4.56
CA ASP A 67 -14.32 -15.14 -5.42
C ASP A 67 -12.97 -15.65 -5.96
N ASP A 68 -12.88 -16.92 -6.39
CA ASP A 68 -11.67 -17.63 -6.87
C ASP A 68 -11.06 -17.08 -8.20
N GLN A 69 -11.25 -15.80 -8.56
CA GLN A 69 -10.74 -15.19 -9.80
C GLN A 69 -10.04 -13.84 -9.58
N ASP A 70 -8.73 -13.81 -9.83
CA ASP A 70 -7.91 -12.65 -10.24
C ASP A 70 -8.12 -11.30 -9.51
N ASP A 71 -8.27 -11.33 -8.18
CA ASP A 71 -8.51 -10.15 -7.32
C ASP A 71 -7.47 -9.03 -7.45
N HIS A 72 -6.21 -9.37 -7.67
CA HIS A 72 -5.14 -8.38 -7.78
C HIS A 72 -5.18 -7.62 -9.12
N LEU A 73 -5.70 -8.22 -10.20
CA LEU A 73 -5.80 -7.55 -11.51
C LEU A 73 -6.78 -6.38 -11.44
N TYR A 74 -7.89 -6.54 -10.71
CA TYR A 74 -8.85 -5.47 -10.48
C TYR A 74 -8.21 -4.26 -9.78
N LEU A 75 -7.44 -4.50 -8.70
CA LEU A 75 -6.70 -3.45 -8.01
C LEU A 75 -5.70 -2.74 -8.92
N ILE A 76 -4.97 -3.51 -9.73
CA ILE A 76 -4.00 -2.95 -10.68
C ILE A 76 -4.71 -2.02 -11.68
N GLU A 77 -5.85 -2.43 -12.23
CA GLU A 77 -6.63 -1.62 -13.17
C GLU A 77 -7.17 -0.35 -12.50
N LEU A 78 -7.73 -0.47 -11.29
CA LEU A 78 -8.22 0.65 -10.50
C LEU A 78 -7.13 1.71 -10.29
N PHE A 79 -5.95 1.31 -9.81
CA PHE A 79 -4.88 2.26 -9.53
C PHE A 79 -4.25 2.86 -10.79
N ARG A 80 -4.20 2.12 -11.91
CA ARG A 80 -3.79 2.68 -13.21
C ARG A 80 -4.78 3.73 -13.71
N SER A 81 -6.08 3.47 -13.56
CA SER A 81 -7.12 4.44 -13.91
C SER A 81 -6.98 5.72 -13.10
N LEU A 82 -6.78 5.60 -11.78
CA LEU A 82 -6.54 6.76 -10.91
C LEU A 82 -5.27 7.53 -11.29
N ALA A 83 -4.16 6.83 -11.54
CA ALA A 83 -2.88 7.43 -11.90
C ALA A 83 -2.87 8.09 -13.29
N SER A 84 -3.84 7.80 -14.15
CA SER A 84 -3.99 8.43 -15.47
C SER A 84 -4.43 9.90 -15.38
N SER A 85 -4.97 10.33 -14.24
CA SER A 85 -5.36 11.71 -14.00
C SER A 85 -4.14 12.58 -13.62
N PRO A 86 -3.93 13.74 -14.27
CA PRO A 86 -2.81 14.64 -13.94
C PRO A 86 -2.93 15.26 -12.53
N SER A 87 -4.12 15.21 -11.94
CA SER A 87 -4.38 15.72 -10.60
C SER A 87 -4.24 14.67 -9.50
N ILE A 88 -3.98 13.40 -9.84
CA ILE A 88 -3.91 12.30 -8.88
C ILE A 88 -2.53 11.65 -8.92
N LYS A 89 -1.90 11.52 -7.76
CA LYS A 89 -0.71 10.72 -7.56
C LYS A 89 -1.05 9.52 -6.70
N VAL A 90 -0.42 8.38 -6.99
CA VAL A 90 -0.62 7.15 -6.25
C VAL A 90 0.75 6.62 -5.84
N CYS A 91 0.89 6.28 -4.56
CA CYS A 91 2.05 5.60 -4.00
C CYS A 91 1.55 4.29 -3.40
N LEU A 92 2.06 3.18 -3.91
CA LEU A 92 1.61 1.83 -3.58
C LEU A 92 2.75 1.07 -2.92
N SER A 93 2.42 0.28 -1.91
CA SER A 93 3.31 -0.70 -1.30
C SER A 93 2.69 -2.10 -1.41
N SER A 94 3.53 -3.11 -1.59
CA SER A 94 3.14 -4.52 -1.54
C SER A 94 4.35 -5.40 -1.25
N ARG A 95 4.13 -6.66 -0.91
CA ARG A 95 5.14 -7.72 -1.08
C ARG A 95 5.60 -7.81 -2.54
N PRO A 96 6.81 -8.34 -2.80
CA PRO A 96 7.34 -8.56 -4.16
C PRO A 96 6.66 -9.77 -4.82
N LEU A 97 5.34 -9.69 -5.01
CA LEU A 97 4.60 -10.68 -5.79
C LEU A 97 4.78 -10.37 -7.28
N LEU A 98 5.02 -11.41 -8.07
CA LEU A 98 5.31 -11.29 -9.51
C LEU A 98 4.28 -10.44 -10.24
N ILE A 99 2.98 -10.61 -9.95
CA ILE A 99 1.89 -9.85 -10.59
C ILE A 99 2.02 -8.33 -10.43
N PHE A 100 2.44 -7.86 -9.25
CA PHE A 100 2.65 -6.43 -8.99
C PHE A 100 3.98 -5.95 -9.59
N GLU A 101 5.04 -6.75 -9.48
CA GLU A 101 6.34 -6.43 -10.08
C GLU A 101 6.26 -6.31 -11.61
N GLU A 102 5.51 -7.19 -12.27
CA GLU A 102 5.29 -7.11 -13.72
C GLU A 102 4.38 -5.94 -14.09
N SER A 103 3.30 -5.74 -13.34
CA SER A 103 2.30 -4.72 -13.66
C SER A 103 2.79 -3.29 -13.45
N PHE A 104 3.69 -3.07 -12.49
CA PHE A 104 4.23 -1.75 -12.17
C PHE A 104 5.70 -1.58 -12.55
N ARG A 105 6.26 -2.49 -13.36
CA ARG A 105 7.68 -2.45 -13.79
C ARG A 105 8.12 -1.12 -14.41
N GLU A 106 7.23 -0.51 -15.18
CA GLU A 106 7.49 0.77 -15.88
C GLU A 106 7.25 1.99 -14.96
N SER A 107 6.68 1.78 -13.77
CA SER A 107 6.42 2.83 -12.79
C SER A 107 7.63 3.05 -11.87
N PRO A 108 7.81 4.26 -11.31
CA PRO A 108 8.83 4.47 -10.28
C PRO A 108 8.59 3.56 -9.07
N GLY A 109 9.61 2.78 -8.69
CA GLY A 109 9.54 1.83 -7.59
C GLY A 109 10.84 1.82 -6.79
N LEU A 110 10.74 1.37 -5.53
CA LEU A 110 11.88 1.17 -4.65
C LEU A 110 11.69 -0.11 -3.85
N CYS A 111 12.81 -0.80 -3.59
CA CYS A 111 12.84 -2.02 -2.80
C CYS A 111 13.38 -1.67 -1.40
N LEU A 112 12.51 -1.65 -0.38
CA LEU A 112 12.87 -1.14 0.95
C LEU A 112 14.00 -1.92 1.60
N GLN A 113 14.05 -3.25 1.43
CA GLN A 113 15.10 -4.09 2.00
C GLN A 113 16.49 -3.78 1.45
N ASP A 114 16.59 -3.35 0.20
CA ASP A 114 17.88 -3.00 -0.40
C ASP A 114 18.43 -1.72 0.22
N LEU A 115 17.55 -0.73 0.45
CA LEU A 115 17.88 0.55 1.06
C LEU A 115 18.12 0.46 2.58
N THR A 116 17.49 -0.51 3.26
CA THR A 116 17.55 -0.67 4.72
C THR A 116 18.41 -1.84 5.19
N SER A 117 19.05 -2.56 4.26
CA SER A 117 19.89 -3.74 4.51
C SER A 117 20.90 -3.56 5.65
N GLY A 118 21.57 -2.40 5.72
CA GLY A 118 22.51 -2.07 6.80
C GLY A 118 21.83 -1.96 8.17
N GLY A 119 20.65 -1.35 8.23
CA GLY A 119 19.85 -1.25 9.45
C GLY A 119 19.31 -2.60 9.90
N ILE A 120 18.80 -3.40 8.95
CA ILE A 120 18.35 -4.78 9.21
C ILE A 120 19.50 -5.62 9.78
N ARG A 121 20.69 -5.58 9.15
CA ARG A 121 21.87 -6.29 9.62
C ARG A 121 22.22 -5.89 11.05
N ARG A 122 22.26 -4.59 11.34
CA ARG A 122 22.54 -4.09 12.69
C ARG A 122 21.50 -4.58 13.70
N PHE A 123 20.21 -4.45 13.39
CA PHE A 123 19.12 -4.90 14.26
C PHE A 123 19.23 -6.39 14.58
N VAL A 124 19.47 -7.22 13.56
CA VAL A 124 19.64 -8.67 13.72
C VAL A 124 20.87 -8.98 14.56
N THR A 125 22.01 -8.34 14.32
CA THR A 125 23.21 -8.51 15.17
C THR A 125 22.93 -8.14 16.62
N ASP A 126 22.33 -6.99 16.86
CA ASP A 126 22.08 -6.49 18.22
C ASP A 126 21.06 -7.33 18.99
N ARG A 127 20.03 -7.86 18.31
CA ARG A 127 18.92 -8.59 18.95
C ARG A 127 19.08 -10.10 18.98
N LEU A 128 19.67 -10.69 17.95
CA LEU A 128 19.81 -12.14 17.84
C LEU A 128 21.22 -12.59 18.24
N PHE A 129 22.28 -12.01 17.68
CA PHE A 129 23.64 -12.49 17.96
C PHE A 129 24.11 -12.14 19.39
N ASN A 130 23.61 -11.07 19.97
CA ASN A 130 23.90 -10.72 21.36
C ASN A 130 22.93 -11.33 22.37
N ASP A 131 21.95 -12.13 21.94
CA ASP A 131 21.06 -12.84 22.86
C ASP A 131 21.72 -14.14 23.35
N PRO A 132 21.93 -14.32 24.66
CA PRO A 132 22.53 -15.53 25.22
C PRO A 132 21.83 -16.84 24.81
N ARG A 133 20.52 -16.79 24.55
CA ARG A 133 19.74 -17.96 24.13
C ARG A 133 20.12 -18.42 22.72
N MET A 134 20.57 -17.51 21.86
CA MET A 134 21.02 -17.87 20.52
C MET A 134 22.35 -18.63 20.56
N TRP A 135 23.24 -18.32 21.50
CA TRP A 135 24.46 -19.08 21.74
C TRP A 135 24.17 -20.51 22.22
N GLN A 136 23.19 -20.68 23.11
CA GLN A 136 22.76 -22.02 23.57
C GLN A 136 22.21 -22.87 22.43
N ILE A 137 21.44 -22.28 21.51
CA ILE A 137 20.93 -22.97 20.32
C ILE A 137 22.07 -23.31 19.34
N ALA A 138 23.04 -22.41 19.17
CA ALA A 138 24.19 -22.63 18.30
C ALA A 138 25.12 -23.75 18.82
N GLU A 139 25.40 -23.77 20.12
CA GLU A 139 26.21 -24.81 20.78
C GLU A 139 25.51 -26.18 20.69
N ASN A 140 24.22 -26.27 21.00
CA ASN A 140 23.48 -27.53 20.91
C ASN A 140 23.43 -28.12 19.50
N LYS A 141 23.45 -27.29 18.44
CA LYS A 141 23.54 -27.75 17.05
C LYS A 141 24.93 -28.24 16.65
N SER A 142 25.99 -27.74 17.29
CA SER A 142 27.36 -28.23 17.05
C SER A 142 27.59 -29.62 17.64
N SER A 143 26.97 -29.94 18.77
CA SER A 143 27.03 -31.29 19.37
C SER A 143 26.23 -32.34 18.58
N GLN A 144 25.10 -31.98 17.96
CA GLN A 144 24.30 -32.92 17.16
C GLN A 144 24.88 -33.17 15.75
N ARG A 145 25.77 -32.32 15.25
CA ARG A 145 26.37 -32.47 13.91
C ARG A 145 27.42 -33.60 13.85
N HIS A 146 28.03 -33.95 14.98
CA HIS A 146 29.00 -35.06 15.07
C HIS A 146 28.37 -36.45 15.07
N ASP A 147 27.05 -36.58 15.28
CA ASP A 147 26.35 -37.86 15.33
C ASP A 147 25.82 -38.32 13.95
N PHE A 148 25.93 -37.49 12.91
CA PHE A 148 25.48 -37.79 11.53
C PHE A 148 26.61 -38.04 10.52
N GLU A 149 27.88 -38.04 10.94
CA GLU A 149 29.05 -38.32 10.09
C GLU A 149 29.65 -39.73 10.32
N LYS A 150 28.85 -40.72 10.70
CA LYS A 150 29.22 -42.15 10.69
C LYS A 150 28.25 -42.94 9.81
#